data_AF-R0JZW5-F1
#
_entry.id   AF-R0JZW5-F1
#
_cell.length_a   1.000
_cell.length_b   1.000
_cell.length_c   1.000
_cell.angle_alpha   90.00
_cell.angle_beta   90.00
_cell.angle_gamma   90.00
#
_symmetry.space_group_name_H-M   'P 1'
#
loop_
_entity.id
_entity.type
_entity.pdbx_description
1 polymer ?
#
loop_
_entity_poly.entity_id
_entity_poly.type
_entity_poly.pdbx_seq_one_letter_code
_entity_poly.pdbx_strand_id
1 'polypeptide(L)'
;MSTIAIILVTLFSIFYTTSASSVSRHLARRGLPGAYYTCTQPNFAGICSWTQPNIECHIQGSPAGIESLGPDEGTVCTLYTRFDCKGQAIKEVHFPGIATALPVFGSFNCSNTSGPRKTGFDVAAELANTFLNDGELRDFGLKAVKSKGREEGMIGLKKGTYY
;
A
#
# COMPACT_ATOMS: atom_id res chain seq x y z
N MET A 1 -10.57 50.59 50.39
CA MET A 1 -10.58 49.10 50.48
C MET A 1 -11.33 48.43 49.31
N SER A 2 -12.32 49.07 48.68
CA SER A 2 -13.08 48.44 47.57
C SER A 2 -12.37 48.32 46.21
N THR A 3 -11.26 49.03 45.95
CA THR A 3 -10.59 49.02 44.64
C THR A 3 -9.66 47.81 44.43
N ILE A 4 -9.11 47.23 45.50
CA ILE A 4 -8.21 46.06 45.43
C ILE A 4 -8.99 44.78 45.09
N ALA A 5 -10.24 44.67 45.55
CA ALA A 5 -11.09 43.52 45.28
C ALA A 5 -11.48 43.37 43.80
N ILE A 6 -11.64 44.49 43.08
CA ILE A 6 -12.04 44.48 41.66
C ILE A 6 -10.88 44.00 40.77
N ILE A 7 -9.62 44.33 41.12
CA ILE A 7 -8.42 43.90 40.39
C ILE A 7 -8.17 42.39 40.55
N LEU A 8 -8.49 41.82 41.72
CA LEU A 8 -8.34 40.38 41.95
C LEU A 8 -9.36 39.54 41.18
N VAL A 9 -10.59 40.04 40.99
CA VAL A 9 -11.64 39.32 40.25
C VAL A 9 -11.38 39.35 38.74
N THR A 10 -10.80 40.41 38.19
CA THR A 10 -10.45 40.47 36.76
C THR A 10 -9.23 39.60 36.40
N LEU A 11 -8.25 39.47 37.31
CA LEU A 11 -7.10 38.58 37.14
C LEU A 11 -7.48 37.09 37.17
N PHE A 12 -8.52 36.71 37.92
CA PHE A 12 -8.95 35.31 38.01
C PHE A 12 -9.71 34.82 36.77
N SER A 13 -10.28 35.73 35.97
CA SER A 13 -11.02 35.41 34.74
C SER A 13 -10.11 35.05 33.55
N ILE A 14 -8.81 35.36 33.61
CA ILE A 14 -7.85 35.08 32.52
C ILE A 14 -7.29 33.66 32.61
N PHE A 15 -7.46 32.97 33.75
CA PHE A 15 -6.99 31.60 33.96
C PHE A 15 -7.98 30.51 33.50
N TYR A 16 -9.17 30.87 33.01
CA TYR A 16 -10.01 29.94 32.24
C TYR A 16 -9.54 29.90 30.80
N THR A 17 -8.28 29.48 30.62
CA THR A 17 -7.70 29.18 29.32
C THR A 17 -8.55 28.13 28.64
N THR A 18 -9.06 28.50 27.48
CA THR A 18 -9.71 27.68 26.47
C THR A 18 -9.06 26.31 26.35
N SER A 19 -9.76 25.27 26.82
CA SER A 19 -9.46 23.88 26.45
C SER A 19 -9.72 23.71 24.97
N ALA A 20 -8.69 23.96 24.14
CA ALA A 20 -8.70 23.56 22.75
C ALA A 20 -8.66 22.03 22.71
N SER A 21 -9.83 21.39 22.61
CA SER A 21 -9.93 19.97 22.33
C SER A 21 -9.16 19.69 21.04
N SER A 22 -8.07 18.92 21.12
CA SER A 22 -7.44 18.37 19.94
C SER A 22 -8.44 17.40 19.32
N VAL A 23 -9.24 17.88 18.37
CA VAL A 23 -9.97 16.99 17.48
C VAL A 23 -8.88 16.27 16.70
N SER A 24 -8.49 15.09 17.20
CA SER A 24 -7.72 14.12 16.44
C SER A 24 -8.63 13.63 15.33
N ARG A 25 -8.79 14.47 14.30
CA ARG A 25 -9.13 13.95 12.99
C ARG A 25 -7.89 13.17 12.63
N HIS A 26 -7.92 11.87 12.91
CA HIS A 26 -7.07 10.91 12.23
C HIS A 26 -7.48 11.04 10.77
N LEU A 27 -6.96 12.07 10.09
CA LEU A 27 -6.99 12.18 8.65
C LEU A 27 -6.42 10.86 8.20
N ALA A 28 -7.26 9.98 7.66
CA ALA A 28 -6.82 8.72 7.10
C ALA A 28 -5.64 9.07 6.20
N ARG A 29 -4.47 8.48 6.50
CA ARG A 29 -3.25 8.82 5.78
C ARG A 29 -3.52 8.56 4.30
N ARG A 30 -3.21 9.56 3.49
CA ARG A 30 -3.50 9.56 2.06
C ARG A 30 -2.36 8.83 1.36
N GLY A 31 -2.44 7.51 1.32
CA GLY A 31 -1.71 6.70 0.35
C GLY A 31 -2.69 6.16 -0.67
N LEU A 32 -2.31 6.11 -1.95
CA LEU A 32 -3.08 5.42 -2.98
C LEU A 32 -2.50 4.01 -3.15
N PRO A 33 -3.18 2.93 -2.71
CA PRO A 33 -2.62 1.58 -2.78
C PRO A 33 -2.21 1.19 -4.21
N GLY A 34 -1.00 0.67 -4.35
CA GLY A 34 -0.32 0.41 -5.62
C GLY A 34 0.58 1.55 -6.10
N ALA A 35 0.44 2.77 -5.57
CA ALA A 35 1.30 3.91 -5.91
C ALA A 35 2.60 3.90 -5.09
N TYR A 36 3.59 4.61 -5.60
CA TYR A 36 4.91 4.73 -4.98
C TYR A 36 5.63 5.98 -5.48
N TYR A 37 6.66 6.40 -4.76
CA TYR A 37 7.58 7.44 -5.20
C TYR A 37 9.02 6.93 -5.17
N THR A 38 9.82 7.44 -6.11
CA THR A 38 11.24 7.15 -6.27
C THR A 38 12.02 8.44 -6.28
N CYS A 39 13.16 8.48 -5.60
CA CYS A 39 14.04 9.65 -5.64
C CYS A 39 15.49 9.27 -5.96
N THR A 40 16.21 10.19 -6.59
CA THR A 40 17.61 10.01 -7.03
C THR A 40 18.65 10.21 -5.92
N GLN A 41 18.24 10.64 -4.72
CA GLN A 41 19.13 10.75 -3.56
C GLN A 41 18.52 10.02 -2.35
N PRO A 42 19.33 9.75 -1.30
CA PRO A 42 18.85 9.14 -0.08
C PRO A 42 17.95 10.12 0.69
N ASN A 43 17.22 9.60 1.67
CA ASN A 43 16.27 10.34 2.49
C ASN A 43 15.15 11.00 1.68
N PHE A 44 14.72 10.36 0.59
CA PHE A 44 13.63 10.85 -0.26
C PHE A 44 13.89 12.26 -0.80
N ALA A 45 15.13 12.51 -1.20
CA ALA A 45 15.61 13.80 -1.67
C ALA A 45 16.06 13.75 -3.14
N GLY A 46 16.39 14.90 -3.71
CA GLY A 46 16.81 15.03 -5.10
C GLY A 46 15.63 15.12 -6.07
N ILE A 47 15.75 14.49 -7.24
CA ILE A 47 14.66 14.44 -8.21
C ILE A 47 13.75 13.29 -7.82
N CYS A 48 12.56 13.63 -7.35
CA CYS A 48 11.54 12.66 -6.97
C CYS A 48 10.44 12.58 -8.04
N SER A 49 9.96 11.37 -8.29
CA SER A 49 8.78 11.12 -9.11
C SER A 49 7.81 10.26 -8.32
N TRP A 50 6.53 10.63 -8.33
CA TRP A 50 5.44 9.80 -7.82
C TRP A 50 4.75 9.13 -9.01
N THR A 51 4.51 7.83 -8.88
CA THR A 51 3.88 7.03 -9.91
C THR A 51 2.58 6.45 -9.39
N GLN A 52 1.50 6.68 -10.14
CA GLN A 52 0.19 6.10 -9.87
C GLN A 52 0.22 4.56 -9.95
N PRO A 53 -0.76 3.86 -9.35
CA PRO A 53 -0.82 2.41 -9.38
C PRO A 53 -0.77 1.86 -10.80
N ASN A 54 0.17 0.95 -11.03
CA ASN A 54 0.34 0.24 -12.30
C ASN A 54 0.96 -1.13 -12.03
N ILE A 55 0.95 -1.99 -13.05
CA ILE A 55 1.55 -3.35 -13.01
C ILE A 55 2.86 -3.43 -13.81
N GLU A 56 3.40 -2.28 -14.21
CA GLU A 56 4.56 -2.22 -15.08
C GLU A 56 5.83 -2.57 -14.30
N CYS A 57 6.82 -3.06 -15.04
CA CYS A 57 8.15 -3.32 -14.50
C CYS A 57 9.03 -2.08 -14.69
N HIS A 58 9.61 -1.59 -13.60
CA HIS A 58 10.41 -0.37 -13.58
C HIS A 58 11.87 -0.71 -13.35
N ILE A 59 12.74 -0.26 -14.25
CA ILE A 59 14.18 -0.44 -14.13
C ILE A 59 14.77 0.60 -13.16
N GLN A 60 15.82 0.24 -12.41
CA GLN A 60 16.46 1.16 -11.45
C GLN A 60 16.98 2.46 -12.11
N GLY A 61 17.37 2.38 -13.39
CA GLY A 61 18.12 3.42 -14.08
C GLY A 61 19.61 3.42 -13.70
N SER A 62 20.49 3.67 -14.67
CA SER A 62 21.95 3.75 -14.49
C SER A 62 22.44 5.16 -14.84
N PRO A 63 23.52 5.70 -14.25
CA PRO A 63 24.26 5.29 -13.03
C PRO A 63 23.91 6.16 -11.79
N ALA A 64 22.95 7.07 -11.90
CA ALA A 64 22.39 7.89 -10.80
C ALA A 64 20.92 7.51 -10.56
N GLY A 65 20.64 6.21 -10.51
CA GLY A 65 19.30 5.64 -10.47
C GLY A 65 18.55 5.94 -9.17
N ILE A 66 17.60 5.08 -8.85
CA ILE A 66 16.80 5.22 -7.62
C ILE A 66 17.69 4.94 -6.40
N GLU A 67 17.79 5.91 -5.48
CA GLU A 67 18.52 5.79 -4.22
C GLU A 67 17.59 5.72 -2.99
N SER A 68 16.33 6.15 -3.16
CA SER A 68 15.28 5.91 -2.16
C SER A 68 13.95 5.59 -2.83
N LEU A 69 13.20 4.67 -2.21
CA LEU A 69 11.93 4.15 -2.73
C LEU A 69 10.90 4.14 -1.60
N GLY A 70 9.78 4.81 -1.82
CA GLY A 70 8.68 4.89 -0.87
C GLY A 70 7.36 4.42 -1.47
N PRO A 71 6.93 3.18 -1.21
CA PRO A 71 5.57 2.75 -1.52
C PRO A 71 4.57 3.52 -0.66
N ASP A 72 3.41 3.88 -1.24
CA ASP A 72 2.28 4.43 -0.47
C ASP A 72 1.73 3.38 0.52
N GLU A 73 0.94 3.82 1.52
CA GLU A 73 0.28 2.89 2.44
C GLU A 73 -0.61 1.89 1.69
N GLY A 74 -0.47 0.60 2.02
CA GLY A 74 -1.14 -0.48 1.31
C GLY A 74 -0.50 -0.86 -0.03
N THR A 75 0.71 -0.39 -0.32
CA THR A 75 1.54 -0.84 -1.45
C THR A 75 2.69 -1.73 -0.96
N VAL A 76 3.01 -2.75 -1.74
CA VAL A 76 4.24 -3.55 -1.64
C VAL A 76 4.99 -3.45 -2.95
N CYS A 77 6.26 -3.06 -2.89
CA CYS A 77 7.15 -3.05 -4.04
C CYS A 77 8.17 -4.19 -3.94
N THR A 78 8.28 -5.02 -4.97
CA THR A 78 9.21 -6.16 -4.99
C THR A 78 10.42 -5.82 -5.84
N LEU A 79 11.61 -5.93 -5.25
CA LEU A 79 12.89 -5.68 -5.94
C LEU A 79 13.44 -6.97 -6.54
N TYR A 80 13.97 -6.91 -7.75
CA TYR A 80 14.53 -8.04 -8.49
C TYR A 80 15.97 -7.75 -8.91
N THR A 81 16.81 -8.77 -9.02
CA THR A 81 18.19 -8.63 -9.54
C THR A 81 18.22 -8.37 -11.04
N ARG A 82 17.21 -8.86 -11.76
CA ARG A 82 17.07 -8.74 -13.21
C ARG A 82 16.31 -7.47 -13.58
N PHE A 83 16.35 -7.09 -14.85
CA PHE A 83 15.69 -5.89 -15.39
C PHE A 83 14.25 -6.12 -15.88
N ASP A 84 13.75 -7.37 -15.80
CA ASP A 84 12.47 -7.79 -16.36
C ASP A 84 11.41 -8.13 -15.30
N CYS A 85 11.68 -7.81 -14.02
CA CYS A 85 10.84 -8.16 -12.87
C CYS A 85 10.51 -9.66 -12.78
N LYS A 86 11.46 -10.50 -13.19
CA LYS A 86 11.36 -11.96 -13.13
C LYS A 86 12.46 -12.54 -12.25
N GLY A 87 12.25 -13.78 -11.84
CA GLY A 87 13.19 -14.53 -11.03
C GLY A 87 13.07 -14.23 -9.55
N GLN A 88 14.17 -14.41 -8.82
CA GLN A 88 14.19 -14.30 -7.37
C GLN A 88 14.03 -12.84 -6.93
N ALA A 89 13.04 -12.60 -6.07
CA ALA A 89 12.90 -11.34 -5.35
C ALA A 89 14.05 -11.17 -4.35
N ILE A 90 14.68 -10.01 -4.36
CA ILE A 90 15.73 -9.62 -3.40
C ILE A 90 15.08 -9.20 -2.09
N LYS A 91 14.05 -8.36 -2.19
CA LYS A 91 13.43 -7.70 -1.04
C LYS A 91 12.05 -7.18 -1.41
N GLU A 92 11.12 -7.31 -0.48
CA GLU A 92 9.86 -6.57 -0.50
C GLU A 92 10.01 -5.29 0.31
N VAL A 93 9.52 -4.19 -0.25
CA VAL A 93 9.54 -2.86 0.33
C VAL A 93 8.11 -2.46 0.61
N HIS A 94 7.81 -2.24 1.88
CA HIS A 94 6.53 -1.75 2.36
C HIS A 94 6.64 -0.28 2.75
N PHE A 95 5.51 0.42 2.83
CA PHE A 95 5.45 1.73 3.47
C PHE A 95 6.13 1.69 4.86
N PRO A 96 6.97 2.69 5.23
CA PRO A 96 7.22 3.96 4.56
C PRO A 96 8.30 3.92 3.46
N GLY A 97 8.87 2.76 3.18
CA GLY A 97 9.91 2.57 2.17
C GLY A 97 11.32 2.45 2.72
N ILE A 98 12.30 2.62 1.84
CA ILE A 98 13.72 2.63 2.16
C ILE A 98 14.27 4.01 1.81
N ALA A 99 14.59 4.76 2.85
CA ALA A 99 15.17 6.09 2.74
C ALA A 99 16.67 6.05 2.43
N THR A 100 17.40 5.08 2.99
CA THR A 100 18.86 4.97 2.87
C THR A 100 19.26 3.51 2.67
N ALA A 101 20.44 3.29 2.07
CA ALA A 101 20.98 1.95 1.81
C ALA A 101 20.01 1.04 1.04
N LEU A 102 19.34 1.61 0.02
CA LEU A 102 18.56 0.82 -0.94
C LEU A 102 19.51 -0.21 -1.59
N PRO A 103 19.17 -1.51 -1.55
CA PRO A 103 20.06 -2.54 -2.11
C PRO A 103 20.23 -2.30 -3.62
N VAL A 104 21.31 -2.81 -4.20
CA VAL A 104 21.45 -2.81 -5.66
C VAL A 104 20.42 -3.77 -6.25
N PHE A 105 19.60 -3.30 -7.21
CA PHE A 105 18.58 -4.10 -7.89
C PHE A 105 18.52 -3.74 -9.38
N GLY A 106 18.03 -4.65 -10.22
CA GLY A 106 17.87 -4.39 -11.66
C GLY A 106 16.54 -3.71 -11.97
N SER A 107 15.45 -4.25 -11.41
CA SER A 107 14.10 -3.70 -11.57
C SER A 107 13.22 -3.92 -10.35
N PHE A 108 12.06 -3.29 -10.35
CA PHE A 108 11.03 -3.47 -9.34
C PHE A 108 9.64 -3.32 -9.95
N ASN A 109 8.64 -3.91 -9.30
CA ASN A 109 7.24 -3.62 -9.55
C ASN A 109 6.54 -3.34 -8.21
N CYS A 110 5.41 -2.65 -8.27
CA CYS A 110 4.61 -2.35 -7.09
C CYS A 110 3.20 -2.85 -7.29
N SER A 111 2.60 -3.37 -6.23
CA SER A 111 1.22 -3.83 -6.23
C SER A 111 0.54 -3.39 -4.94
N ASN A 112 -0.78 -3.28 -4.98
CA ASN A 112 -1.54 -3.17 -3.75
C ASN A 112 -1.33 -4.42 -2.90
N THR A 113 -1.23 -4.28 -1.58
CA THR A 113 -1.24 -5.42 -0.64
C THR A 113 -2.55 -6.21 -0.73
N SER A 114 -3.57 -5.64 -1.39
CA SER A 114 -4.82 -6.29 -1.80
C SER A 114 -4.79 -6.93 -3.20
N GLY A 115 -3.63 -7.01 -3.85
CA GLY A 115 -3.40 -7.82 -5.05
C GLY A 115 -3.78 -9.27 -4.77
N PRO A 116 -4.18 -10.05 -5.80
CA PRO A 116 -4.99 -11.26 -5.61
C PRO A 116 -4.29 -12.13 -4.58
N ARG A 117 -4.86 -12.15 -3.38
CA ARG A 117 -4.53 -13.15 -2.37
C ARG A 117 -4.70 -14.43 -3.16
N LYS A 118 -3.60 -15.11 -3.50
CA LYS A 118 -3.67 -16.45 -4.09
C LYS A 118 -4.69 -17.14 -3.22
N THR A 119 -5.87 -17.34 -3.78
CA THR A 119 -6.93 -17.94 -2.98
C THR A 119 -6.39 -19.32 -2.62
N GLY A 120 -6.92 -19.98 -1.60
CA GLY A 120 -6.53 -21.38 -1.36
C GLY A 120 -6.58 -22.22 -2.66
N PHE A 121 -7.37 -21.79 -3.64
CA PHE A 121 -7.45 -22.28 -5.01
C PHE A 121 -6.22 -22.07 -5.90
N ASP A 122 -5.53 -20.92 -5.88
CA ASP A 122 -4.36 -20.68 -6.72
C ASP A 122 -3.13 -21.41 -6.15
N VAL A 123 -3.03 -21.48 -4.82
CA VAL A 123 -2.05 -22.33 -4.15
C VAL A 123 -2.38 -23.80 -4.39
N ALA A 124 -3.66 -24.19 -4.35
CA ALA A 124 -4.09 -25.56 -4.67
C ALA A 124 -3.92 -25.92 -6.14
N ALA A 125 -4.02 -24.99 -7.09
CA ALA A 125 -3.77 -25.25 -8.50
C ALA A 125 -2.27 -25.45 -8.78
N GLU A 126 -1.41 -24.69 -8.10
CA GLU A 126 0.04 -24.85 -8.17
C GLU A 126 0.50 -26.14 -7.44
N LEU A 127 -0.12 -26.48 -6.30
CA LEU A 127 0.07 -27.77 -5.64
C LEU A 127 -0.48 -28.92 -6.49
N ALA A 128 -1.67 -28.80 -7.08
CA ALA A 128 -2.29 -29.82 -7.91
C ALA A 128 -1.44 -30.11 -9.16
N ASN A 129 -0.89 -29.09 -9.82
CA ASN A 129 0.05 -29.32 -10.92
C ASN A 129 1.34 -30.01 -10.49
N THR A 130 1.72 -29.89 -9.21
CA THR A 130 2.87 -30.61 -8.64
C THR A 130 2.51 -32.07 -8.30
N PHE A 131 1.26 -32.33 -7.89
CA PHE A 131 0.77 -33.67 -7.50
C PHE A 131 0.13 -34.48 -8.64
N LEU A 132 -0.24 -33.88 -9.76
CA LEU A 132 -0.81 -34.57 -10.93
C LEU A 132 0.23 -35.32 -11.79
N ASN A 133 1.52 -35.24 -11.46
CA ASN A 133 2.54 -36.07 -12.09
C ASN A 133 2.55 -37.52 -11.57
N ASP A 134 1.83 -37.81 -10.48
CA ASP A 134 1.63 -39.16 -9.96
C ASP A 134 0.14 -39.51 -10.05
N GLY A 135 -0.21 -40.23 -11.11
CA GLY A 135 -1.59 -40.52 -11.47
C GLY A 135 -2.29 -41.42 -10.46
N GLU A 136 -3.06 -40.83 -9.53
CA GLU A 136 -4.17 -41.53 -8.89
C GLU A 136 -5.24 -40.54 -8.38
N LEU A 137 -6.36 -40.48 -9.11
CA LEU A 137 -7.50 -39.60 -8.83
C LEU A 137 -8.38 -40.21 -7.73
N ARG A 138 -8.35 -39.64 -6.52
CA ARG A 138 -9.40 -39.88 -5.52
C ARG A 138 -10.47 -38.79 -5.65
N ASP A 139 -11.70 -39.24 -5.92
CA ASP A 139 -12.91 -38.44 -6.05
C ASP A 139 -13.21 -37.71 -4.72
N PHE A 140 -12.75 -36.45 -4.61
CA PHE A 140 -13.20 -35.54 -3.57
C PHE A 140 -14.39 -34.77 -4.11
N GLY A 141 -15.58 -35.21 -3.69
CA GLY A 141 -16.89 -34.70 -4.10
C GLY A 141 -17.09 -33.18 -3.95
N LEU A 142 -16.54 -32.42 -4.89
CA LEU A 142 -16.85 -31.02 -5.13
C LEU A 142 -18.01 -30.96 -6.13
N LYS A 143 -19.23 -30.81 -5.62
CA LYS A 143 -20.39 -30.51 -6.46
C LYS A 143 -20.15 -29.16 -7.16
N ALA A 144 -20.21 -29.17 -8.48
CA ALA A 144 -20.16 -27.97 -9.31
C ALA A 144 -21.29 -26.99 -8.92
N VAL A 145 -20.91 -25.78 -8.49
CA VAL A 145 -21.85 -24.69 -8.23
C VAL A 145 -22.34 -24.15 -9.58
N LYS A 146 -23.66 -24.15 -9.78
CA LYS A 146 -24.29 -23.67 -11.03
C LYS A 146 -24.08 -22.16 -11.20
N SER A 147 -23.74 -21.74 -12.41
CA SER A 147 -23.43 -20.37 -12.82
C SER A 147 -24.59 -19.36 -12.81
N LYS A 148 -25.82 -19.76 -12.43
CA LYS A 148 -27.02 -18.91 -12.55
C LYS A 148 -27.14 -17.79 -11.51
N GLY A 149 -26.33 -17.76 -10.45
CA GLY A 149 -26.35 -16.69 -9.44
C GLY A 149 -25.57 -15.43 -9.81
N ARG A 150 -24.90 -15.40 -10.98
CA ARG A 150 -24.05 -14.28 -11.41
C ARG A 150 -24.79 -13.21 -12.23
N GLU A 151 -26.04 -13.48 -12.62
CA GLU A 151 -26.87 -12.58 -13.44
C GLU A 151 -27.79 -11.66 -12.61
N GLU A 152 -27.95 -11.91 -11.32
CA GLU A 152 -28.68 -11.02 -10.40
C GLU A 152 -27.71 -10.06 -9.74
N GLY A 153 -27.33 -9.04 -10.52
CA GLY A 153 -26.55 -7.84 -10.21
C GLY A 153 -26.04 -7.67 -8.78
N MET A 154 -24.73 -7.42 -8.65
CA MET A 154 -24.18 -6.82 -7.43
C MET A 154 -24.98 -5.55 -7.11
N ILE A 155 -25.72 -5.61 -6.01
CA ILE A 155 -26.38 -4.48 -5.38
C ILE A 155 -25.31 -3.42 -5.12
N GLY A 156 -25.39 -2.29 -5.83
CA GLY A 156 -24.85 -1.03 -5.33
C GLY A 156 -23.70 -0.34 -6.06
N LEU A 157 -23.36 -0.66 -7.31
CA LEU A 157 -22.40 0.16 -8.08
C LEU A 157 -22.99 0.58 -9.43
N LYS A 158 -23.78 1.67 -9.40
CA LYS A 158 -24.17 2.41 -10.60
C LYS A 158 -22.91 3.07 -11.17
N LYS A 159 -22.60 2.76 -12.43
CA LYS A 159 -21.51 3.33 -13.23
C LYS A 159 -21.58 4.86 -13.28
N GLY A 160 -20.44 5.52 -13.06
CA GLY A 160 -20.11 6.77 -13.76
C GLY A 160 -20.52 8.09 -13.11
N THR A 161 -20.17 8.34 -11.84
CA THR A 161 -20.23 9.70 -11.28
C THR A 161 -19.08 9.90 -10.29
N TYR A 162 -18.13 10.76 -10.63
CA TYR A 162 -17.15 11.32 -9.71
C TYR A 162 -17.71 12.66 -9.23
N TYR A 163 -17.75 12.88 -7.91
CA TYR A 163 -17.99 14.21 -7.32
C TYR A 163 -16.66 14.94 -7.15
#